data_AF-A0A269XXE6-F1
#
_entry.id   AF-A0A269XXE6-F1
#
_cell.length_a   1.000
_cell.length_b   1.000
_cell.length_c   1.000
_cell.angle_alpha   90.00
_cell.angle_beta   90.00
_cell.angle_gamma   90.00
#
_symmetry.space_group_name_H-M   'P 1'
#
loop_
_entity.id
_entity.type
_entity.pdbx_description
1 polymer ?
#
loop_
_entity_poly.entity_id
_entity_poly.type
_entity_poly.pdbx_seq_one_letter_code
_entity_poly.pdbx_strand_id
1 'polypeptide(L)'
;MEPATHDDIWRNFLRFRPDLASTVRQVGGAGAGVGSAALLVSNLAYACAMARMAYVRAPAQLPAATDSAGLSAYHKQFYNTLLGAADAQRNMALFARAIAA
;
A
#
# COMPACT_ATOMS: atom_id res chain seq x y z
N MET A 1 -0.09 7.67 0.54
CA MET A 1 1.19 7.07 0.94
C MET A 1 2.18 8.21 0.99
N GLU A 2 2.96 8.33 2.07
CA GLU A 2 3.95 9.40 2.19
C GLU A 2 5.12 9.20 1.20
N PRO A 3 5.71 10.27 0.66
CA PRO A 3 6.84 10.19 -0.27
C PRO A 3 8.02 9.36 0.25
N ALA A 4 8.34 9.46 1.54
CA ALA A 4 9.43 8.70 2.14
C ALA A 4 9.18 7.18 2.08
N THR A 5 7.94 6.74 2.34
CA THR A 5 7.55 5.32 2.25
C THR A 5 7.64 4.82 0.80
N HIS A 6 7.21 5.63 -0.15
CA HIS A 6 7.34 5.32 -1.58
C HIS A 6 8.81 5.10 -1.97
N ASP A 7 9.69 6.04 -1.63
CA ASP A 7 11.11 5.99 -2.01
C ASP A 7 11.84 4.84 -1.31
N ASP A 8 11.46 4.53 -0.08
CA ASP A 8 11.97 3.39 0.68
C ASP A 8 11.55 2.05 0.04
N ILE A 9 10.29 1.90 -0.37
CA ILE A 9 9.83 0.69 -1.08
C ILE A 9 10.63 0.49 -2.38
N TRP A 10 10.86 1.55 -3.17
CA TRP A 10 11.66 1.43 -4.39
C TRP A 10 13.12 1.06 -4.10
N ARG A 11 13.77 1.78 -3.18
CA ARG A 11 15.21 1.62 -2.92
C ARG A 11 15.56 0.33 -2.20
N ASN A 12 14.73 -0.08 -1.24
CA ASN A 12 15.08 -1.12 -0.28
C ASN A 12 14.25 -2.40 -0.43
N PHE A 13 13.16 -2.39 -1.19
CA PHE A 13 12.31 -3.57 -1.38
C PHE A 13 12.24 -4.03 -2.84
N LEU A 14 11.83 -3.15 -3.76
CA LEU A 14 11.63 -3.45 -5.18
C LEU A 14 12.95 -3.56 -5.94
N ARG A 15 13.98 -2.81 -5.56
CA ARG A 15 15.34 -2.95 -6.13
C ARG A 15 15.84 -4.40 -6.13
N PHE A 16 15.46 -5.18 -5.13
CA PHE A 16 15.88 -6.57 -4.95
C PHE A 16 14.84 -7.58 -5.47
N ARG A 17 13.76 -7.12 -6.09
CA ARG A 17 12.66 -7.94 -6.61
C ARG A 17 12.27 -7.45 -8.01
N PRO A 18 13.12 -7.70 -9.02
CA PRO A 18 12.98 -7.12 -10.35
C PRO A 18 11.64 -7.45 -11.02
N ASP A 19 11.09 -8.65 -10.78
CA ASP A 19 9.79 -9.04 -11.34
C ASP A 19 8.65 -8.20 -10.76
N LEU A 20 8.61 -8.03 -9.43
CA LEU A 20 7.63 -7.14 -8.78
C LEU A 20 7.83 -5.69 -9.20
N ALA A 21 9.08 -5.23 -9.30
CA ALA A 21 9.38 -3.89 -9.77
C ALA A 21 8.86 -3.67 -11.20
N SER A 22 9.02 -4.66 -12.07
CA SER A 22 8.50 -4.65 -13.44
C SER A 22 6.97 -4.59 -13.45
N THR A 23 6.29 -5.41 -12.66
CA THR A 23 4.82 -5.37 -12.54
C THR A 23 4.32 -4.01 -12.07
N VAL A 24 4.96 -3.42 -11.05
CA VAL A 24 4.58 -2.07 -10.57
C VAL A 24 4.80 -1.02 -11.65
N ARG A 25 5.89 -1.12 -12.45
CA ARG A 25 6.12 -0.22 -13.58
C ARG A 25 5.08 -0.38 -14.69
N GLN A 26 4.67 -1.61 -14.99
CA GLN A 26 3.61 -1.87 -15.97
C GLN A 26 2.27 -1.26 -15.56
N VAL A 27 1.91 -1.37 -14.28
CA VAL A 27 0.67 -0.77 -13.74
C VAL A 27 0.76 0.75 -13.72
N GLY A 28 1.91 1.31 -13.32
CA GLY A 28 2.08 2.75 -13.16
C GLY A 28 2.45 3.51 -14.44
N GLY A 29 2.89 2.81 -15.49
CA GLY A 29 3.30 3.41 -16.76
C GLY A 29 4.58 4.25 -16.65
N ALA A 30 4.72 5.20 -17.59
CA ALA A 30 5.87 6.09 -17.65
C ALA A 30 6.00 6.91 -16.35
N GLY A 31 7.19 6.89 -15.74
CA GLY A 31 7.48 7.58 -14.48
C GLY A 31 7.32 6.71 -13.22
N ALA A 32 6.70 5.54 -13.30
CA ALA A 32 6.64 4.62 -12.16
C ALA A 32 8.06 4.20 -11.73
N GLY A 33 8.41 4.49 -10.47
CA GLY A 33 9.75 4.21 -9.95
C GLY A 33 10.88 4.98 -10.63
N VAL A 34 10.58 6.09 -11.31
CA VAL A 34 11.54 7.04 -11.88
C VAL A 34 11.16 8.44 -11.41
N GLY A 35 11.93 9.00 -10.47
CA GLY A 35 11.67 10.32 -9.93
C GLY A 35 10.87 10.30 -8.62
N SER A 36 10.08 11.35 -8.39
CA SER A 36 9.43 11.59 -7.11
C SER A 36 8.10 10.84 -6.95
N ALA A 37 7.60 10.80 -5.71
CA ALA A 37 6.30 10.25 -5.37
C ALA A 37 5.10 11.04 -5.96
N ALA A 38 5.31 12.10 -6.73
CA ALA A 38 4.24 12.93 -7.29
C ALA A 38 3.25 12.15 -8.18
N LEU A 39 3.71 11.10 -8.86
CA LEU A 39 2.85 10.24 -9.68
C LEU A 39 1.75 9.56 -8.87
N LEU A 40 1.92 9.39 -7.54
CA LEU A 40 0.89 8.83 -6.66
C LEU A 40 -0.39 9.69 -6.63
N VAL A 41 -0.28 11.00 -6.89
CA VAL A 41 -1.42 11.92 -6.84
C VAL A 41 -2.26 11.84 -8.12
N SER A 42 -1.61 11.70 -9.28
CA SER A 42 -2.26 11.72 -10.59
C SER A 42 -2.60 10.34 -11.14
N ASN A 43 -1.98 9.27 -10.62
CA ASN A 43 -2.18 7.90 -11.11
C ASN A 43 -2.65 6.99 -9.96
N LEU A 44 -3.97 6.78 -9.87
CA LEU A 44 -4.58 5.93 -8.84
C LEU A 44 -4.18 4.45 -8.98
N ALA A 45 -3.98 3.95 -10.19
CA ALA A 45 -3.51 2.58 -10.41
C ALA A 45 -2.11 2.39 -9.82
N TYR A 46 -1.22 3.35 -10.05
CA TYR A 46 0.11 3.37 -9.45
C TYR A 46 0.05 3.50 -7.92
N ALA A 47 -0.81 4.38 -7.40
CA ALA A 47 -0.99 4.54 -5.96
C ALA A 47 -1.46 3.25 -5.29
N CYS A 48 -2.41 2.54 -5.90
CA CYS A 48 -2.88 1.23 -5.44
C CYS A 48 -1.77 0.18 -5.50
N ALA A 49 -0.98 0.13 -6.57
CA ALA A 49 0.14 -0.80 -6.69
C ALA A 49 1.19 -0.56 -5.60
N MET A 50 1.56 0.70 -5.35
CA MET A 50 2.49 1.05 -4.27
C MET A 50 1.92 0.73 -2.90
N ALA A 51 0.62 1.00 -2.67
CA ALA A 51 -0.04 0.63 -1.43
C ALA A 51 -0.01 -0.90 -1.20
N ARG A 52 -0.21 -1.69 -2.26
CA ARG A 52 -0.08 -3.15 -2.21
C ARG A 52 1.34 -3.57 -1.82
N MET A 53 2.38 -2.91 -2.34
CA MET A 53 3.76 -3.23 -1.98
C MET A 53 4.07 -2.97 -0.50
N ALA A 54 3.48 -1.95 0.11
CA ALA A 54 3.62 -1.73 1.56
C ALA A 54 3.10 -2.93 2.36
N TYR A 55 1.97 -3.51 1.97
CA TYR A 55 1.42 -4.71 2.61
C TYR A 55 2.18 -6.00 2.28
N VAL A 56 2.72 -6.15 1.07
CA VAL A 56 3.53 -7.32 0.69
C VAL A 56 4.84 -7.36 1.50
N ARG A 57 5.37 -6.20 1.90
CA ARG A 57 6.57 -6.11 2.75
C ARG A 57 6.29 -6.44 4.21
N ALA A 58 5.04 -6.35 4.66
CA ALA A 58 4.70 -6.63 6.04
C ALA A 58 4.97 -8.12 6.37
N PRO A 59 5.50 -8.42 7.57
CA PRO A 59 5.92 -9.77 7.93
C PRO A 59 4.74 -10.71 8.25
N ALA A 60 3.58 -10.16 8.57
CA ALA A 60 2.38 -10.94 8.85
C ALA A 60 1.62 -11.27 7.56
N GLN A 61 0.81 -12.34 7.59
CA GLN A 61 -0.05 -12.68 6.47
C GLN A 61 -1.19 -11.66 6.35
N LEU A 62 -1.52 -11.26 5.12
CA LEU A 62 -2.69 -10.42 4.86
C LEU A 62 -3.97 -11.17 5.30
N PRO A 63 -4.87 -10.54 6.07
CA PRO A 63 -6.17 -11.10 6.43
C PRO A 63 -7.03 -11.43 5.20
N ALA A 64 -8.06 -12.25 5.42
CA ALA A 64 -9.03 -12.58 4.39
C ALA A 64 -9.68 -11.31 3.83
N ALA A 65 -9.97 -11.29 2.52
CA ALA A 65 -10.57 -10.13 1.87
C ALA A 65 -11.97 -9.79 2.43
N THR A 66 -12.64 -10.74 3.07
CA THR A 66 -13.95 -10.57 3.71
C THR A 66 -13.87 -10.20 5.19
N ASP A 67 -12.67 -10.13 5.79
CA ASP A 67 -12.47 -9.83 7.21
C ASP A 67 -12.18 -8.34 7.41
N SER A 68 -13.24 -7.55 7.55
CA SER A 68 -13.14 -6.09 7.72
C SER A 68 -12.40 -5.69 9.01
N ALA A 69 -12.55 -6.46 10.09
CA ALA A 69 -11.88 -6.20 11.36
C ALA A 69 -10.37 -6.47 11.24
N GLY A 70 -10.00 -7.64 10.69
CA GLY A 70 -8.62 -8.00 10.43
C GLY A 70 -7.93 -7.01 9.51
N LEU A 71 -8.55 -6.65 8.39
CA LEU A 71 -7.99 -5.68 7.43
C LEU A 71 -7.77 -4.28 8.05
N SER A 72 -8.71 -3.82 8.89
CA SER A 72 -8.60 -2.54 9.58
C SER A 72 -7.47 -2.51 10.61
N ALA A 73 -7.35 -3.56 11.43
CA ALA A 73 -6.25 -3.73 12.38
C ALA A 73 -4.90 -3.83 11.66
N TYR A 74 -4.85 -4.61 10.57
CA TYR A 74 -3.66 -4.78 9.75
C TYR A 74 -3.19 -3.48 9.11
N HIS A 75 -4.14 -2.67 8.60
CA HIS A 75 -3.84 -1.34 8.07
C HIS A 75 -3.23 -0.42 9.15
N LYS A 76 -3.82 -0.38 10.34
CA LYS A 76 -3.28 0.40 11.46
C LYS A 76 -1.88 -0.05 11.86
N GLN A 77 -1.62 -1.36 11.83
CA GLN A 77 -0.34 -1.92 12.26
C GLN A 77 0.80 -1.74 11.23
N PHE A 78 0.52 -1.97 9.94
CA PHE A 78 1.58 -2.14 8.94
C PHE A 78 1.63 -1.06 7.86
N TYR A 79 0.53 -0.34 7.64
CA TYR A 79 0.50 0.74 6.65
C TYR A 79 0.61 2.11 7.30
N ASN A 80 -0.07 2.27 8.43
CA ASN A 80 0.02 3.45 9.26
C ASN A 80 1.21 3.35 10.21
N THR A 81 1.66 4.49 10.74
CA THR A 81 2.62 4.51 11.84
C THR A 81 1.89 4.33 13.18
N LEU A 82 2.61 3.93 14.24
CA LEU A 82 2.04 3.82 15.58
C LEU A 82 1.32 5.11 16.02
N LEU A 83 1.91 6.27 15.71
CA LEU A 83 1.37 7.59 16.03
C LEU A 83 0.42 8.15 14.96
N GLY A 84 0.25 7.48 13.82
CA GLY A 84 -0.58 8.00 12.74
C GLY A 84 -2.07 7.86 13.04
N ALA A 85 -2.91 8.65 12.36
CA ALA A 85 -4.31 8.87 12.71
C ALA A 85 -5.28 7.72 12.41
N ALA A 86 -4.86 6.62 11.79
CA ALA A 86 -5.76 5.49 11.55
C ALA A 86 -6.27 4.92 12.88
N ASP A 87 -7.54 4.55 12.92
CA ASP A 87 -8.20 3.95 14.07
C ASP A 87 -8.80 2.62 13.62
N ALA A 88 -8.30 1.52 14.17
CA ALA A 88 -8.69 0.19 13.74
C ALA A 88 -10.18 -0.11 14.02
N GLN A 89 -10.74 0.43 15.11
CA GLN A 89 -12.13 0.20 15.48
C GLN A 89 -13.07 1.04 14.60
N ARG A 90 -12.76 2.33 14.40
CA ARG A 90 -13.56 3.21 13.55
C ARG A 90 -13.52 2.80 12.07
N ASN A 91 -12.36 2.38 11.59
CA ASN A 91 -12.18 2.07 10.17
C ASN A 91 -12.82 0.74 9.77
N MET A 92 -13.09 -0.18 10.70
CA MET A 92 -13.72 -1.47 10.42
C MET A 92 -15.00 -1.32 9.58
N ALA A 93 -15.85 -0.34 9.89
CA ALA A 93 -17.08 -0.09 9.14
C ALA A 93 -16.82 0.40 7.70
N LEU A 94 -15.72 1.14 7.47
CA LEU A 94 -15.33 1.58 6.13
C LEU A 94 -14.83 0.40 5.29
N PHE A 95 -14.04 -0.50 5.89
CA PHE A 95 -13.62 -1.74 5.23
C PHE A 95 -14.82 -2.63 4.90
N ALA A 96 -15.77 -2.80 5.83
CA ALA A 96 -17.00 -3.56 5.57
C ALA A 96 -17.80 -3.01 4.38
N ARG A 97 -17.90 -1.68 4.27
CA ARG A 97 -18.55 -1.03 3.12
C ARG A 97 -17.81 -1.25 1.82
N ALA A 98 -16.48 -1.20 1.82
CA ALA A 98 -15.66 -1.43 0.63
C ALA A 98 -15.74 -2.89 0.15
N ILE A 99 -15.86 -3.85 1.08
CA ILE A 99 -16.03 -5.27 0.77
C ILE A 99 -17.37 -5.56 0.07
N ALA A 100 -18.41 -4.78 0.40
CA ALA A 100 -19.75 -4.95 -0.11
C ALA A 100 -20.05 -4.15 -1.40
N ALA A 101 -19.09 -3.36 -1.90
CA ALA A 101 -19.23 -2.51 -3.08
C ALA A 101 -18.85 -3.23 -4.37
#